data_AF-A0A1H4FXB0-F1
#
_entry.id   AF-A0A1H4FXB0-F1
#
_cell.length_a   1.000
_cell.length_b   1.000
_cell.length_c   1.000
_cell.angle_alpha   90.00
_cell.angle_beta   90.00
_cell.angle_gamma   90.00
#
_symmetry.space_group_name_H-M   'P 1'
#
loop_
_entity.id
_entity.type
_entity.pdbx_description
1 polymer ?
#
loop_
_entity_poly.entity_id
_entity_poly.type
_entity_poly.pdbx_seq_one_letter_code
_entity_poly.pdbx_strand_id
1 'polypeptide(L)'
;MISEPEKPKNYHRDYAVIFVLTLLICVVLIYFEVLYKTLIIPVAFVNMAPLYWFRDYHKAQRAYLDQKNEAKNTEQFENQSDVNQNIANYVATQRLKRANKKWWQFWV
;
A
#
# COMPACT_ATOMS: atom_id res chain seq x y z
N MET A 1 -16.80 -6.62 7.88
CA MET A 1 -15.59 -6.05 8.52
C MET A 1 -14.43 -6.96 8.18
N ILE A 2 -13.41 -6.45 7.50
CA ILE A 2 -12.23 -7.23 7.18
C ILE A 2 -11.32 -7.09 8.41
N SER A 3 -11.18 -8.17 9.17
CA SER A 3 -10.30 -8.21 10.34
C SER A 3 -8.84 -8.27 9.90
N GLU A 4 -7.98 -7.51 10.57
CA GLU A 4 -6.53 -7.62 10.38
C GLU A 4 -6.08 -9.06 10.67
N PRO A 5 -5.30 -9.70 9.78
CA PRO A 5 -4.85 -11.07 10.02
C PRO A 5 -3.90 -11.10 11.21
N GLU A 6 -4.17 -12.02 12.14
CA GLU A 6 -3.33 -12.19 13.33
C GLU A 6 -1.93 -12.69 12.93
N LYS A 7 -0.91 -12.07 13.52
CA LYS A 7 0.48 -12.54 13.37
C LYS A 7 0.61 -13.93 13.97
N PRO A 8 1.34 -14.86 13.30
CA PRO A 8 1.65 -16.15 13.87
C PRO A 8 2.33 -15.98 15.24
N LYS A 9 1.93 -16.76 16.25
CA LYS A 9 2.45 -16.64 17.63
C LYS A 9 3.98 -16.67 17.72
N ASN A 10 4.62 -17.45 16.85
CA ASN A 10 6.07 -17.63 16.83
C ASN A 10 6.77 -16.85 15.70
N TYR A 11 6.10 -15.89 15.06
CA TYR A 11 6.63 -15.18 13.89
C TYR A 11 8.03 -14.59 14.13
N HIS A 12 8.20 -13.83 15.22
CA HIS A 12 9.48 -13.19 15.54
C HIS A 12 10.57 -14.20 15.92
N ARG A 13 10.18 -15.27 16.63
CA ARG A 13 11.12 -16.31 17.05
C ARG A 13 11.67 -17.05 15.83
N ASP A 14 10.78 -17.54 14.97
CA ASP A 14 11.18 -18.34 13.82
C ASP A 14 11.90 -17.46 12.78
N TYR A 15 11.51 -16.19 12.63
CA TYR A 15 12.28 -15.21 11.82
C TYR A 15 13.69 -14.98 12.38
N ALA A 16 13.83 -14.82 13.70
CA ALA A 16 15.13 -14.68 14.34
C ALA A 16 16.01 -15.92 14.15
N VAL A 17 15.43 -17.12 14.22
CA VAL A 17 16.13 -18.38 13.93
C VAL A 17 16.64 -18.41 12.49
N ILE A 18 15.80 -18.05 11.51
CA ILE A 18 16.21 -17.96 10.08
C ILE A 18 17.36 -16.97 9.91
N PHE A 19 17.28 -15.81 10.57
CA PHE A 19 18.32 -14.79 10.50
C PHE A 19 19.64 -15.27 11.10
N VAL A 20 19.62 -15.84 12.31
CA VAL A 20 20.82 -16.34 13.00
C VAL A 20 21.47 -17.47 12.22
N LEU A 21 20.69 -18.42 11.69
CA LEU A 21 21.22 -19.51 10.86
C LEU A 21 21.90 -18.97 9.60
N THR A 22 21.29 -17.97 8.96
CA THR A 22 21.88 -17.37 7.77
C THR A 22 23.16 -16.61 8.09
N LEU A 23 23.18 -15.87 9.21
CA LEU A 23 24.37 -15.14 9.64
C LEU A 23 25.53 -16.12 9.93
N LEU A 24 25.23 -17.27 10.52
CA LEU A 24 26.23 -18.32 10.75
C LEU A 24 26.78 -18.86 9.42
N ILE A 25 25.93 -19.08 8.41
CA ILE A 25 26.36 -19.45 7.05
C ILE A 25 27.27 -18.37 6.45
N CYS A 26 26.94 -17.08 6.59
CA CYS A 26 27.80 -16.00 6.12
C CYS A 26 29.19 -16.02 6.76
N VAL A 27 29.27 -16.22 8.08
CA VAL A 27 30.55 -16.31 8.81
C VAL A 27 31.40 -17.46 8.28
N VAL A 28 30.78 -18.62 8.03
CA VAL A 28 31.45 -19.79 7.46
C VAL A 28 31.96 -19.50 6.04
N LEU A 29 31.14 -18.89 5.18
CA LEU A 29 31.55 -18.55 3.81
C LEU A 29 32.70 -17.53 3.77
N ILE A 30 32.72 -16.58 4.69
CA ILE A 30 33.83 -15.62 4.84
C ILE A 30 35.10 -16.34 5.28
N TYR A 31 35.01 -17.26 6.25
CA TYR A 31 36.15 -18.05 6.72
C TYR A 31 36.80 -18.87 5.59
N PHE A 32 35.99 -19.42 4.69
CA PHE A 32 36.48 -20.18 3.53
C PHE A 32 36.85 -19.31 2.32
N GLU A 33 36.88 -17.98 2.47
CA GLU A 33 37.19 -17.02 1.40
C GLU A 33 36.37 -17.23 0.12
N VAL A 34 35.12 -17.69 0.27
CA VAL A 34 34.25 -17.90 -0.87
C VAL A 34 33.94 -16.55 -1.51
N LEU A 35 34.11 -16.46 -2.84
CA LEU A 35 33.87 -15.28 -3.67
C LEU A 35 32.70 -14.43 -3.17
N TYR A 36 32.90 -13.12 -3.01
CA TYR A 36 31.88 -12.20 -2.46
C TYR A 36 30.51 -12.30 -3.17
N LYS A 37 30.50 -12.67 -4.45
CA LYS A 37 29.27 -12.89 -5.24
C LYS A 37 28.37 -13.97 -4.64
N THR A 38 28.92 -14.92 -3.89
CA THR A 38 28.18 -15.99 -3.21
C THR A 38 27.45 -15.51 -1.95
N LEU A 39 27.83 -14.36 -1.36
CA LEU A 39 27.14 -13.76 -0.21
C LEU A 39 25.73 -13.24 -0.57
N ILE A 40 25.42 -13.08 -1.85
CA ILE A 40 24.06 -12.79 -2.33
C ILE A 40 23.09 -13.91 -1.95
N ILE A 41 23.55 -15.17 -1.92
CA ILE A 41 22.70 -16.34 -1.65
C ILE A 41 22.10 -16.30 -0.24
N PRO A 42 22.88 -16.15 0.85
CA PRO A 42 22.31 -16.02 2.18
C PRO A 42 21.42 -14.77 2.34
N VAL A 43 21.78 -13.65 1.72
CA VAL A 43 20.93 -12.44 1.75
C VAL A 43 19.57 -12.69 1.08
N ALA A 44 19.56 -13.36 -0.09
CA ALA A 44 18.33 -13.75 -0.75
C ALA A 44 17.52 -14.74 0.11
N PHE A 45 18.20 -15.68 0.77
CA PHE A 45 17.57 -16.67 1.64
C PHE A 45 16.83 -16.02 2.82
N VAL A 46 17.42 -15.04 3.51
CA VAL A 46 16.74 -14.32 4.62
C VAL A 46 15.50 -13.58 4.17
N ASN A 47 15.48 -13.06 2.95
CA ASN A 47 14.32 -12.35 2.42
C ASN A 47 13.24 -13.31 1.90
N MET A 48 13.63 -14.43 1.30
CA MET A 48 12.71 -15.38 0.70
C MET A 48 12.15 -16.39 1.70
N ALA A 49 12.96 -16.93 2.61
CA ALA A 49 12.54 -17.98 3.53
C ALA A 49 11.33 -17.59 4.39
N PRO A 50 11.23 -16.38 4.97
CA PRO A 50 10.04 -15.95 5.70
C PRO A 50 8.78 -15.87 4.83
N LEU A 51 8.92 -15.48 3.56
CA LEU A 51 7.80 -15.42 2.61
C LEU A 51 7.22 -16.82 2.33
N TYR A 52 8.06 -17.85 2.31
CA TYR A 52 7.63 -19.24 2.15
C TYR A 52 7.11 -19.82 3.47
N TRP A 53 7.79 -19.57 4.58
CA TRP A 53 7.45 -20.12 5.90
C TRP A 53 6.13 -19.54 6.44
N PHE A 54 5.88 -18.25 6.23
CA PHE A 54 4.66 -17.55 6.63
C PHE A 54 3.77 -17.21 5.45
N ARG A 55 3.77 -18.06 4.42
CA ARG A 55 3.05 -17.80 3.15
C ARG A 55 1.58 -17.46 3.37
N ASP A 56 0.90 -18.23 4.21
CA ASP A 56 -0.55 -18.07 4.42
C ASP A 56 -0.87 -16.77 5.15
N TYR A 57 -0.04 -16.38 6.12
CA TYR A 57 -0.11 -15.09 6.79
C TYR A 57 0.13 -13.94 5.80
N HIS A 58 1.17 -14.01 4.97
CA HIS A 58 1.45 -12.96 3.98
C HIS A 58 0.38 -12.88 2.89
N LYS A 59 -0.23 -14.01 2.50
CA LYS A 59 -1.35 -14.04 1.55
C LYS A 59 -2.58 -13.35 2.15
N ALA A 60 -2.92 -13.65 3.40
CA ALA A 60 -4.00 -12.98 4.12
C ALA A 60 -3.72 -11.48 4.32
N GLN A 61 -2.47 -11.13 4.63
CA GLN A 61 -2.04 -9.75 4.81
C GLN A 61 -2.14 -8.94 3.50
N ARG A 62 -1.76 -9.51 2.36
CA ARG A 62 -1.95 -8.85 1.05
C ARG A 62 -3.43 -8.64 0.74
N ALA A 63 -4.26 -9.67 0.90
CA ALA A 63 -5.70 -9.55 0.66
C ALA A 63 -6.36 -8.46 1.54
N TYR A 64 -5.94 -8.35 2.81
CA TYR A 64 -6.37 -7.28 3.70
C TYR A 64 -5.95 -5.89 3.19
N LEU A 65 -4.70 -5.74 2.77
CA LEU A 65 -4.17 -4.47 2.26
C LEU A 65 -4.85 -4.06 0.94
N ASP A 66 -5.05 -5.01 0.03
CA ASP A 66 -5.71 -4.76 -1.27
C ASP A 66 -7.14 -4.27 -1.04
N GLN A 67 -7.91 -4.95 -0.19
CA GLN A 67 -9.27 -4.53 0.14
C GLN A 67 -9.33 -3.18 0.88
N LYS A 68 -8.36 -2.92 1.77
CA LYS A 68 -8.24 -1.62 2.45
C LYS A 68 -7.93 -0.48 1.48
N ASN A 69 -7.08 -0.73 0.49
CA ASN A 69 -6.75 0.24 -0.54
C ASN A 69 -7.91 0.47 -1.50
N GLU A 70 -8.65 -0.58 -1.87
CA GLU A 70 -9.88 -0.47 -2.67
C GLU A 70 -10.93 0.38 -1.94
N ALA A 71 -11.22 0.08 -0.67
CA ALA A 71 -12.17 0.87 0.12
C ALA A 71 -11.77 2.36 0.19
N LYS A 72 -10.48 2.64 0.41
CA LYS A 72 -9.95 4.01 0.43
C LYS A 72 -10.07 4.72 -0.93
N ASN A 73 -9.84 3.99 -2.02
CA ASN A 73 -10.00 4.54 -3.37
C ASN A 73 -11.48 4.83 -3.67
N THR A 74 -12.40 3.96 -3.26
CA THR A 74 -13.84 4.18 -3.43
C THR A 74 -14.32 5.44 -2.69
N GLU A 75 -13.91 5.64 -1.44
CA GLU A 75 -14.21 6.86 -0.68
C GLU A 75 -13.63 8.12 -1.32
N GLN A 76 -12.46 8.03 -1.96
CA GLN A 76 -11.86 9.16 -2.68
C GLN A 76 -12.60 9.50 -3.99
N PHE A 77 -13.08 8.50 -4.72
CA PHE A 77 -13.86 8.68 -5.94
C PHE A 77 -15.26 9.27 -5.65
N GLU A 78 -15.92 8.83 -4.58
CA GLU A 78 -17.23 9.35 -4.16
C GLU A 78 -17.15 10.84 -3.78
N ASN A 79 -16.14 11.22 -3.00
CA ASN A 79 -15.93 12.62 -2.63
C ASN A 79 -15.55 13.55 -3.81
N GLN A 80 -14.87 13.04 -4.84
CA GLN A 80 -14.59 13.83 -6.05
C GLN A 80 -15.85 14.11 -6.89
N SER A 81 -16.82 13.19 -6.90
CA SER A 81 -18.09 13.36 -7.61
C SER A 81 -18.87 14.57 -7.07
N ASP A 82 -18.95 14.70 -5.74
CA ASP A 82 -19.68 15.79 -5.08
C ASP A 82 -18.99 17.15 -5.26
N VAL A 83 -17.66 17.18 -5.27
CA VAL A 83 -16.90 18.40 -5.57
C VAL A 83 -17.12 18.83 -7.02
N ASN A 84 -17.12 17.90 -7.98
CA ASN A 84 -17.39 18.21 -9.39
C ASN A 84 -18.84 18.69 -9.60
N GLN A 85 -19.82 18.08 -8.94
CA GLN A 85 -21.21 18.52 -9.00
C GLN A 85 -21.38 19.92 -8.39
N ASN A 86 -20.72 20.22 -7.28
CA ASN A 86 -20.74 21.55 -6.67
C ASN A 86 -20.08 22.61 -7.54
N ILE A 87 -18.96 22.30 -8.21
CA ILE A 87 -18.32 23.20 -9.19
C ILE A 87 -19.25 23.45 -10.38
N ALA A 88 -19.90 22.41 -10.91
CA ALA A 88 -20.85 22.53 -12.01
C ALA A 88 -22.06 23.42 -11.62
N ASN A 89 -22.61 23.21 -10.43
CA ASN A 89 -23.70 24.03 -9.89
C ASN A 89 -23.28 25.48 -9.67
N TYR A 90 -22.07 25.73 -9.16
CA TYR A 90 -21.53 27.08 -8.97
C TYR A 90 -21.32 27.82 -10.30
N VAL A 91 -20.78 27.14 -11.31
CA VAL A 91 -20.59 27.72 -12.65
C VAL A 91 -21.95 28.04 -13.31
N ALA A 92 -22.94 27.16 -13.16
CA ALA A 92 -24.29 27.39 -13.67
C ALA A 92 -24.98 28.59 -13.00
N THR A 93 -24.88 28.72 -11.67
CA THR A 93 -25.44 29.88 -10.94
C THR A 93 -24.72 31.18 -11.30
N GLN A 94 -23.40 31.17 -11.50
CA GLN A 94 -22.66 32.35 -11.94
C GLN A 94 -23.05 32.79 -13.36
N ARG A 95 -23.31 31.85 -14.27
CA ARG A 95 -23.82 32.16 -15.63
C ARG A 95 -25.21 32.80 -15.59
N LEU A 96 -26.12 32.26 -14.76
CA LEU A 96 -27.46 32.84 -14.57
C LEU A 96 -27.40 34.25 -13.96
N LYS A 97 -26.54 34.48 -12.96
CA LYS A 97 -26.33 35.81 -12.37
C LYS A 97 -25.76 36.81 -13.37
N ARG A 98 -24.85 36.39 -14.25
CA ARG A 98 -24.33 37.23 -15.34
C ARG A 98 -25.39 37.53 -16.40
N ALA A 99 -26.25 36.58 -16.75
CA ALA A 99 -27.34 36.79 -17.68
C ALA A 99 -28.37 37.79 -17.13
N ASN A 100 -28.75 37.68 -15.85
CA ASN A 100 -29.67 38.61 -15.19
C ASN A 100 -29.07 40.02 -15.01
N LYS A 101 -27.77 40.15 -14.75
CA LYS A 101 -27.11 41.47 -14.71
C LYS A 101 -27.09 42.17 -16.08
N LYS A 102 -26.92 41.42 -17.17
CA LYS A 102 -26.99 41.97 -18.54
C LYS A 102 -28.41 42.45 -18.89
N TRP A 103 -29.44 41.78 -18.38
CA TRP A 103 -30.84 42.18 -18.60
C TRP A 103 -31.17 43.57 -18.03
N TRP A 104 -30.61 43.92 -16.86
CA TRP A 104 -30.75 45.25 -16.27
C TRP A 104 -29.98 46.35 -17.02
N GLN A 105 -28.95 46.00 -17.79
CA GLN A 105 -28.18 46.97 -18.59
C GLN A 105 -28.86 47.32 -19.93
N PHE A 106 -29.90 46.61 -20.33
CA PHE A 106 -30.69 46.93 -21.53
C PHE A 106 -31.91 47.82 -21.24
N TRP A 107 -32.19 48.14 -19.97
CA TRP A 107 -33.33 48.96 -19.52
C TRP A 107 -32.92 50.34 -18.96
N VAL A 108 -31.62 50.67 -18.97
CA VAL A 108 -31.08 52.03 -18.74
C VAL A 108 -30.63 52.58 -20.08
#